data_AF-A0AAN8BXX9-F1
#
_entry.id   AF-A0AAN8BXX9-F1
#
_cell.length_a   1.000
_cell.length_b   1.000
_cell.length_c   1.000
_cell.angle_alpha   90.00
_cell.angle_beta   90.00
_cell.angle_gamma   90.00
#
_symmetry.space_group_name_H-M   'P 1'
#
loop_
_entity.id
_entity.type
_entity.pdbx_description
1 polymer ?
#
loop_
_entity_poly.entity_id
_entity_poly.type
_entity_poly.pdbx_seq_one_letter_code
_entity_poly.pdbx_strand_id
1 'polypeptide(L)'
;MSISRQRSHEEGKAPAKKPKGKEDAVIQLHYGLYNQGATCYLNSVLQVLFMTPELHDRLDPKSRITDQELGEVFMKIKVEKCGTENITESLGITNVHQQRDAAECLELILHKVSPNAFEVFQGQLIYMTKCSKGHIINEETNPFWTLPLSLINTHDATYNVERGFERTFETKSYSGDNMVYCNECEKKTEATSGCDMDTFPQILVLLLKRFELDFNTMSYFKSDCSVDVPYTLEKKDKKYSLYGMVNHYGSLRGGHYTATLLSNEDKTWYEFNDEAVNKVEEQSFAKTGTYSSSSAYLLVYREIVMEDDLPNPKTNKIEVEEDETTKDKDRQPPSNRFFGIKRNHIYIALGAIASIVIVISVVLATTLKN
;
A
#
# COMPACT_ATOMS: atom_id res chain seq x y z
N MET A 1 -62.11 -74.94 28.26
CA MET A 1 -62.77 -73.77 27.64
C MET A 1 -61.65 -72.87 27.11
N SER A 2 -61.05 -73.13 25.95
CA SER A 2 -61.58 -73.00 24.57
C SER A 2 -62.15 -71.60 24.29
N ILE A 3 -61.40 -70.76 23.56
CA ILE A 3 -61.69 -70.28 22.19
C ILE A 3 -60.81 -69.05 21.82
N SER A 4 -60.41 -69.04 20.56
CA SER A 4 -59.56 -68.14 19.76
C SER A 4 -60.03 -66.70 19.49
N ARG A 5 -59.09 -65.80 19.13
CA ARG A 5 -59.14 -64.78 18.02
C ARG A 5 -57.81 -63.96 18.04
N GLN A 6 -56.91 -64.04 17.06
CA GLN A 6 -56.79 -63.43 15.71
C GLN A 6 -56.26 -61.98 15.62
N ARG A 7 -55.07 -61.85 14.96
CA ARG A 7 -54.51 -60.78 14.07
C ARG A 7 -54.35 -59.35 14.65
N SER A 8 -53.34 -58.54 14.30
CA SER A 8 -52.65 -58.34 13.00
C SER A 8 -51.23 -57.79 13.16
N HIS A 9 -50.37 -58.15 12.19
CA HIS A 9 -49.06 -57.55 11.93
C HIS A 9 -49.20 -56.11 11.42
N GLU A 10 -48.39 -55.19 11.95
CA GLU A 10 -48.08 -53.91 11.32
C GLU A 10 -46.56 -53.75 11.27
N GLU A 11 -46.04 -53.64 10.04
CA GLU A 11 -44.61 -53.52 9.72
C GLU A 11 -44.10 -52.12 10.06
N GLY A 12 -43.24 -52.00 11.07
CA GLY A 12 -42.48 -50.79 11.35
C GLY A 12 -41.29 -50.65 10.40
N LYS A 13 -41.46 -49.86 9.33
CA LYS A 13 -40.38 -49.48 8.40
C LYS A 13 -39.40 -48.52 9.12
N ALA A 14 -38.14 -48.94 9.28
CA ALA A 14 -37.07 -48.09 9.78
C ALA A 14 -36.84 -46.87 8.86
N PRO A 15 -36.54 -45.67 9.39
CA PRO A 15 -36.30 -44.50 8.55
C PRO A 15 -35.01 -44.67 7.75
N ALA A 16 -35.13 -44.52 6.43
CA ALA A 16 -34.02 -44.56 5.49
C ALA A 16 -32.99 -43.47 5.83
N LYS A 17 -31.73 -43.87 6.01
CA LYS A 17 -30.59 -42.94 6.09
C LYS A 17 -30.52 -42.16 4.79
N LYS A 18 -30.72 -40.83 4.86
CA LYS A 18 -30.41 -39.92 3.75
C LYS A 18 -28.94 -40.09 3.37
N PRO A 19 -28.59 -40.11 2.07
CA PRO A 19 -27.20 -40.16 1.65
C PRO A 19 -26.51 -38.88 2.13
N LYS A 20 -25.33 -39.04 2.76
CA LYS A 20 -24.43 -37.92 3.06
C LYS A 20 -24.15 -37.20 1.74
N GLY A 21 -24.57 -35.94 1.65
CA GLY A 21 -24.16 -35.08 0.56
C GLY A 21 -22.64 -35.05 0.49
N LYS A 22 -22.09 -35.09 -0.72
CA LYS A 22 -20.70 -34.74 -0.95
C LYS A 22 -20.51 -33.33 -0.41
N GLU A 23 -19.72 -33.17 0.63
CA GLU A 23 -19.18 -31.85 0.98
C GLU A 23 -18.39 -31.40 -0.25
N ASP A 24 -18.90 -30.38 -0.92
CA ASP A 24 -18.13 -29.66 -1.93
C ASP A 24 -16.85 -29.21 -1.24
N ALA A 25 -15.71 -29.69 -1.71
CA ALA A 25 -14.42 -29.31 -1.15
C ALA A 25 -14.31 -27.79 -1.22
N VAL A 26 -14.34 -27.12 -0.07
CA VAL A 26 -14.13 -25.68 0.02
C VAL A 26 -12.71 -25.42 -0.48
N ILE A 27 -12.58 -24.88 -1.69
CA ILE A 27 -11.28 -24.50 -2.24
C ILE A 27 -10.79 -23.31 -1.41
N GLN A 28 -9.77 -23.55 -0.59
CA GLN A 28 -9.09 -22.50 0.17
C GLN A 28 -8.28 -21.66 -0.84
N LEU A 29 -8.76 -20.44 -1.11
CA LEU A 29 -8.14 -19.55 -2.10
C LEU A 29 -6.91 -18.81 -1.54
N HIS A 30 -6.92 -18.56 -0.23
CA HIS A 30 -5.92 -17.73 0.43
C HIS A 30 -5.44 -18.38 1.72
N TYR A 31 -4.14 -18.23 2.02
CA TYR A 31 -3.52 -18.80 3.21
C TYR A 31 -3.02 -17.71 4.16
N GLY A 32 -2.97 -18.06 5.44
CA GLY A 32 -2.51 -17.20 6.52
C GLY A 32 -1.01 -17.35 6.80
N LEU A 33 -0.52 -16.55 7.74
CA LEU A 33 0.88 -16.55 8.19
C LEU A 33 0.98 -17.01 9.64
N TYR A 34 1.96 -17.86 9.96
CA TYR A 34 2.21 -18.26 11.35
C TYR A 34 2.58 -17.05 12.20
N ASN A 35 1.96 -16.93 13.37
CA ASN A 35 2.33 -15.91 14.34
C ASN A 35 3.52 -16.40 15.18
N GLN A 36 4.65 -15.71 15.09
CA GLN A 36 5.87 -16.07 15.82
C GLN A 36 5.79 -15.70 17.32
N GLY A 37 4.77 -14.95 17.72
CA GLY A 37 4.53 -14.54 19.10
C GLY A 37 3.56 -13.36 19.15
N ALA A 38 4.11 -12.15 18.97
CA ALA A 38 3.38 -10.89 18.93
C ALA A 38 3.56 -10.17 17.58
N THR A 39 3.68 -10.94 16.48
CA THR A 39 4.03 -10.44 15.14
C THR A 39 2.81 -10.21 14.24
N CYS A 40 1.60 -10.10 14.80
CA CYS A 40 0.37 -9.88 14.02
C CYS A 40 0.39 -8.56 13.21
N TYR A 41 1.12 -7.53 13.69
CA TYR A 41 1.37 -6.30 12.93
C TYR A 41 2.10 -6.59 11.62
N LEU A 42 3.13 -7.43 11.65
CA LEU A 42 3.92 -7.83 10.49
C LEU A 42 3.07 -8.70 9.56
N ASN A 43 2.35 -9.68 10.10
CA ASN A 43 1.49 -10.56 9.31
C ASN A 43 0.43 -9.76 8.54
N SER A 44 -0.21 -8.79 9.20
CA SER A 44 -1.22 -7.92 8.57
C SER A 44 -0.62 -7.07 7.45
N VAL A 45 0.55 -6.49 7.66
CA VAL A 45 1.27 -5.71 6.64
C VAL A 45 1.73 -6.59 5.48
N LEU A 46 2.26 -7.78 5.73
CA LEU A 46 2.67 -8.71 4.68
C LEU A 46 1.50 -9.15 3.80
N GLN A 47 0.31 -9.34 4.38
CA GLN A 47 -0.90 -9.63 3.61
C GLN A 47 -1.32 -8.45 2.73
N VAL A 48 -1.21 -7.21 3.22
CA VAL A 48 -1.44 -5.99 2.40
C VAL A 48 -0.48 -5.96 1.21
N LEU A 49 0.82 -6.15 1.46
CA LEU A 49 1.85 -6.13 0.41
C LEU A 49 1.64 -7.29 -0.58
N PHE A 50 1.26 -8.47 -0.09
CA PHE A 50 0.89 -9.61 -0.93
C PHE A 50 -0.31 -9.32 -1.84
N MET A 51 -1.33 -8.61 -1.35
CA MET A 51 -2.50 -8.21 -2.15
C MET A 51 -2.26 -7.01 -3.09
N THR A 52 -1.02 -6.52 -3.17
CA THR A 52 -0.58 -5.40 -3.99
C THR A 52 0.32 -5.89 -5.14
N PRO A 53 -0.25 -6.40 -6.26
CA PRO A 53 0.53 -6.93 -7.38
C PRO A 53 1.48 -5.91 -8.01
N GLU A 54 1.15 -4.61 -7.94
CA GLU A 54 1.99 -3.52 -8.41
C GLU A 54 3.38 -3.51 -7.76
N LEU A 55 3.47 -3.99 -6.51
CA LEU A 55 4.73 -4.15 -5.80
C LEU A 55 5.54 -5.35 -6.34
N HIS A 56 4.86 -6.46 -6.66
CA HIS A 56 5.50 -7.76 -6.92
C HIS A 56 6.43 -7.70 -8.12
N ASP A 57 5.96 -7.07 -9.21
CA ASP A 57 6.72 -6.93 -10.46
C ASP A 57 7.94 -6.01 -10.33
N ARG A 58 8.01 -5.24 -9.22
CA ARG A 58 9.05 -4.24 -8.97
C ARG A 58 10.05 -4.68 -7.90
N LEU A 59 9.82 -5.80 -7.23
CA LEU A 59 10.81 -6.42 -6.34
C LEU A 59 12.03 -6.88 -7.16
N ASP A 60 13.23 -6.58 -6.65
CA ASP A 60 14.50 -7.03 -7.21
C ASP A 60 15.24 -7.92 -6.20
N PRO A 61 15.02 -9.24 -6.25
CA PRO A 61 15.68 -10.21 -5.37
C PRO A 61 17.22 -10.17 -5.43
N LYS A 62 17.81 -9.60 -6.48
CA LYS A 62 19.27 -9.47 -6.61
C LYS A 62 19.79 -8.20 -5.97
N SER A 63 18.95 -7.17 -5.80
CA SER A 63 19.36 -5.89 -5.23
C SER A 63 19.25 -5.86 -3.72
N ARG A 64 18.23 -6.47 -3.12
CA ARG A 64 17.96 -6.39 -1.67
C ARG A 64 17.54 -7.75 -1.14
N ILE A 65 18.09 -8.12 0.03
CA ILE A 65 17.70 -9.34 0.73
C ILE A 65 16.20 -9.31 1.06
N THR A 66 15.68 -8.17 1.51
CA THR A 66 14.24 -8.02 1.82
C THR A 66 13.35 -8.25 0.59
N ASP A 67 13.78 -7.88 -0.62
CA ASP A 67 13.03 -8.18 -1.85
C ASP A 67 12.99 -9.68 -2.13
N GLN A 68 14.12 -10.37 -1.93
CA GLN A 68 14.18 -11.83 -2.06
C GLN A 68 13.23 -12.51 -1.06
N GLU A 69 13.34 -12.16 0.22
CA GLU A 69 12.52 -12.79 1.27
C GLU A 69 11.02 -12.50 1.07
N LEU A 70 10.65 -11.28 0.66
CA LEU A 70 9.26 -10.95 0.33
C LEU A 70 8.76 -11.79 -0.85
N GLY A 71 9.57 -11.93 -1.90
CA GLY A 71 9.24 -12.77 -3.05
C GLY A 71 9.03 -14.24 -2.65
N GLU A 72 9.89 -14.79 -1.79
CA GLU A 72 9.76 -16.16 -1.29
C GLU A 72 8.48 -16.36 -0.46
N VAL A 73 8.17 -15.43 0.46
CA VAL A 73 6.93 -15.48 1.24
C VAL A 73 5.69 -15.36 0.35
N PHE A 74 5.70 -14.45 -0.64
CA PHE A 74 4.57 -14.29 -1.57
C PHE A 74 4.36 -15.51 -2.46
N MET A 75 5.41 -16.24 -2.81
CA MET A 75 5.28 -17.51 -3.54
C MET A 75 4.72 -18.61 -2.64
N LYS A 76 5.16 -18.69 -1.39
CA LYS A 76 4.75 -19.73 -0.45
C LYS A 76 3.31 -19.56 0.03
N ILE A 77 2.89 -18.33 0.33
CA ILE A 77 1.54 -18.02 0.82
C ILE A 77 0.43 -18.28 -0.22
N LYS A 78 0.79 -18.41 -1.51
CA LYS A 78 -0.16 -18.81 -2.57
C LYS A 78 -0.58 -20.27 -2.47
N VAL A 79 0.24 -21.13 -1.84
CA VAL A 79 0.04 -22.58 -1.86
C VAL A 79 -0.18 -23.18 -0.48
N GLU A 80 0.33 -22.54 0.58
CA GLU A 80 0.16 -23.02 1.95
C GLU A 80 0.32 -21.91 3.00
N LYS A 81 -0.01 -22.22 4.25
CA LYS A 81 0.35 -21.37 5.39
C LYS A 81 1.86 -21.39 5.60
N CYS A 82 2.47 -20.24 5.87
CA CYS A 82 3.91 -20.16 6.05
C CYS A 82 4.35 -19.21 7.17
N GLY A 83 5.60 -19.42 7.61
CA GLY A 83 6.25 -18.58 8.60
C GLY A 83 6.89 -17.35 7.95
N THR A 84 7.37 -16.45 8.81
CA THR A 84 7.94 -15.15 8.43
C THR A 84 9.33 -14.94 9.05
N GLU A 85 10.01 -16.02 9.44
CA GLU A 85 11.25 -16.00 10.21
C GLU A 85 12.36 -15.23 9.48
N ASN A 86 12.56 -15.53 8.19
CA ASN A 86 13.57 -14.83 7.38
C ASN A 86 13.24 -13.34 7.19
N ILE A 87 11.94 -12.99 7.09
CA ILE A 87 11.51 -11.59 7.02
C ILE A 87 11.88 -10.89 8.33
N THR A 88 11.52 -11.46 9.47
CA THR A 88 11.86 -10.88 10.78
C THR A 88 13.37 -10.69 10.95
N GLU A 89 14.18 -11.63 10.48
CA GLU A 89 15.65 -11.51 10.48
C GLU A 89 16.12 -10.37 9.56
N SER A 90 15.65 -10.32 8.31
CA SER A 90 16.04 -9.28 7.34
C SER A 90 15.64 -7.86 7.78
N LEU A 91 14.54 -7.74 8.51
CA LEU A 91 14.05 -6.49 9.09
C LEU A 91 14.76 -6.11 10.39
N GLY A 92 15.57 -7.00 10.99
CA GLY A 92 16.23 -6.78 12.26
C GLY A 92 15.27 -6.83 13.47
N ILE A 93 14.19 -7.60 13.37
CA ILE A 93 13.24 -7.82 14.45
C ILE A 93 13.80 -8.90 15.38
N THR A 94 14.46 -8.48 16.46
CA THR A 94 15.14 -9.40 17.40
C THR A 94 14.24 -9.99 18.48
N ASN A 95 13.10 -9.35 18.78
CA ASN A 95 12.15 -9.82 19.77
C ASN A 95 10.75 -9.94 19.15
N VAL A 96 10.39 -11.15 18.74
CA VAL A 96 9.10 -11.48 18.13
C VAL A 96 7.94 -11.47 19.13
N HIS A 97 8.21 -11.41 20.44
CA HIS A 97 7.19 -11.28 21.48
C HIS A 97 6.90 -9.81 21.85
N GLN A 98 7.57 -8.86 21.21
CA GLN A 98 7.31 -7.43 21.37
C GLN A 98 6.34 -6.94 20.31
N GLN A 99 5.25 -6.29 20.75
CA GLN A 99 4.34 -5.60 19.84
C GLN A 99 5.00 -4.36 19.24
N ARG A 100 4.64 -4.07 17.99
CA ARG A 100 5.07 -2.88 17.25
C ARG A 100 3.89 -2.31 16.49
N ASP A 101 4.06 -1.09 16.00
CA ASP A 101 3.06 -0.42 15.19
C ASP A 101 3.06 -0.94 13.74
N ALA A 102 1.87 -1.17 13.18
CA ALA A 102 1.74 -1.67 11.80
C ALA A 102 2.16 -0.63 10.75
N ALA A 103 1.96 0.67 11.01
CA ALA A 103 2.39 1.73 10.10
C ALA A 103 3.92 1.83 10.08
N GLU A 104 4.55 1.82 11.27
CA GLU A 104 6.02 1.78 11.38
C GLU A 104 6.61 0.52 10.73
N CYS A 105 5.94 -0.62 10.86
CA CYS A 105 6.37 -1.85 10.20
C CYS A 105 6.29 -1.76 8.67
N LEU A 106 5.22 -1.15 8.13
CA LEU A 106 5.10 -0.89 6.69
C LEU A 106 6.25 0.00 6.21
N GLU A 107 6.49 1.12 6.88
CA GLU A 107 7.58 2.04 6.52
C GLU A 107 8.97 1.39 6.64
N LEU A 108 9.18 0.56 7.67
CA LEU A 108 10.42 -0.21 7.83
C LEU A 108 10.66 -1.17 6.65
N ILE A 109 9.61 -1.84 6.16
CA ILE A 109 9.71 -2.69 4.98
C ILE A 109 10.00 -1.83 3.74
N LEU A 110 9.25 -0.74 3.53
CA LEU A 110 9.42 0.14 2.37
C LEU A 110 10.82 0.78 2.31
N HIS A 111 11.44 1.07 3.46
CA HIS A 111 12.84 1.52 3.53
C HIS A 111 13.86 0.44 3.13
N LYS A 112 13.51 -0.84 3.25
CA LYS A 112 14.43 -1.97 3.03
C LYS A 112 14.27 -2.62 1.66
N VAL A 113 13.18 -2.33 0.95
CA VAL A 113 12.97 -2.82 -0.42
C VAL A 113 13.68 -1.97 -1.47
N SER A 114 13.72 -2.45 -2.71
CA SER A 114 14.25 -1.68 -3.85
C SER A 114 13.44 -0.40 -4.14
N PRO A 115 14.07 0.66 -4.68
CA PRO A 115 13.38 1.90 -5.02
C PRO A 115 12.15 1.74 -5.90
N ASN A 116 12.26 0.95 -6.96
CA ASN A 116 11.14 0.66 -7.85
C ASN A 116 9.94 0.07 -7.06
N ALA A 117 10.21 -0.79 -6.07
CA ALA A 117 9.17 -1.41 -5.27
C ALA A 117 8.47 -0.40 -4.33
N PHE A 118 9.22 0.42 -3.58
CA PHE A 118 8.59 1.38 -2.67
C PHE A 118 7.93 2.57 -3.38
N GLU A 119 8.35 2.91 -4.60
CA GLU A 119 7.81 4.03 -5.39
C GLU A 119 6.30 3.90 -5.62
N VAL A 120 5.78 2.67 -5.67
CA VAL A 120 4.35 2.36 -5.76
C VAL A 120 3.52 3.02 -4.66
N PHE A 121 4.09 3.12 -3.46
CA PHE A 121 3.46 3.70 -2.27
C PHE A 121 3.85 5.17 -2.06
N GLN A 122 4.83 5.68 -2.80
CA GLN A 122 5.42 6.99 -2.50
C GLN A 122 4.65 8.13 -3.19
N GLY A 123 4.17 9.07 -2.38
CA GLY A 123 3.68 10.37 -2.86
C GLY A 123 4.60 11.51 -2.41
N GLN A 124 4.30 12.72 -2.85
CA GLN A 124 4.96 13.95 -2.40
C GLN A 124 3.92 15.00 -2.01
N LEU A 125 4.11 15.60 -0.84
CA LEU A 125 3.33 16.72 -0.34
C LEU A 125 4.13 18.00 -0.49
N ILE A 126 3.51 19.05 -1.03
CA ILE A 126 4.08 20.39 -1.07
C ILE A 126 3.38 21.27 -0.03
N TYR A 127 4.17 21.82 0.89
CA TYR A 127 3.75 22.76 1.92
C TYR A 127 4.16 24.16 1.49
N MET A 128 3.19 25.06 1.38
CA MET A 128 3.43 26.39 0.85
C MET A 128 2.76 27.44 1.72
N THR A 129 3.52 28.46 2.10
CA THR A 129 3.02 29.63 2.84
C THR A 129 3.21 30.89 2.02
N LYS A 130 2.11 31.60 1.75
CA LYS A 130 2.08 32.83 0.96
C LYS A 130 1.57 34.00 1.79
N CYS A 131 2.22 35.15 1.68
CA CYS A 131 1.71 36.38 2.30
C CYS A 131 0.49 36.93 1.54
N SER A 132 -0.19 37.90 2.15
CA SER A 132 -1.33 38.63 1.54
C SER A 132 -1.02 39.29 0.19
N LYS A 133 0.25 39.58 -0.12
CA LYS A 133 0.68 40.11 -1.43
C LYS A 133 1.07 39.02 -2.45
N GLY A 134 1.00 37.75 -2.07
CA GLY A 134 1.33 36.60 -2.93
C GLY A 134 2.80 36.16 -2.89
N HIS A 135 3.67 36.82 -2.14
CA HIS A 135 5.08 36.40 -1.97
C HIS A 135 5.15 35.07 -1.21
N ILE A 136 6.04 34.18 -1.66
CA ILE A 136 6.27 32.88 -1.04
C ILE A 136 7.17 33.09 0.19
N ILE A 137 6.65 32.78 1.37
CA ILE A 137 7.39 32.85 2.63
C ILE A 137 8.16 31.55 2.86
N ASN A 138 7.53 30.42 2.58
CA ASN A 138 8.13 29.10 2.67
C ASN A 138 7.49 28.16 1.65
N GLU A 139 8.31 27.30 1.05
CA GLU A 139 7.89 26.21 0.18
C GLU A 139 8.78 25.00 0.44
N GLU A 140 8.17 23.86 0.75
CA GLU A 140 8.88 22.64 1.08
C GLU A 140 8.12 21.44 0.48
N THR A 141 8.85 20.52 -0.16
CA THR A 141 8.28 19.30 -0.72
C THR A 141 8.84 18.10 0.03
N ASN A 142 7.96 17.28 0.59
CA ASN A 142 8.32 16.13 1.42
C ASN A 142 7.66 14.84 0.90
N PRO A 143 8.42 13.74 0.78
CA PRO A 143 7.86 12.45 0.41
C PRO A 143 7.04 11.86 1.55
N PHE A 144 6.08 11.00 1.22
CA PHE A 144 5.34 10.20 2.19
C PHE A 144 4.99 8.82 1.62
N TRP A 145 4.89 7.82 2.50
CA TRP A 145 4.26 6.53 2.21
C TRP A 145 2.91 6.38 2.90
N THR A 146 2.79 6.94 4.11
CA THR A 146 1.55 6.98 4.87
C THR A 146 1.09 8.43 5.02
N LEU A 147 -0.17 8.71 4.70
CA LEU A 147 -0.78 10.02 4.93
C LEU A 147 -1.57 9.97 6.24
N PRO A 148 -1.10 10.66 7.30
CA PRO A 148 -1.76 10.62 8.59
C PRO A 148 -3.02 11.49 8.63
N LEU A 149 -4.14 10.91 9.04
CA LEU A 149 -5.39 11.61 9.30
C LEU A 149 -5.63 11.75 10.81
N SER A 150 -5.71 12.99 11.27
CA SER A 150 -6.09 13.30 12.65
C SER A 150 -7.58 13.08 12.88
N LEU A 151 -7.93 12.43 13.98
CA LEU A 151 -9.32 12.12 14.36
C LEU A 151 -9.97 13.24 15.21
N ILE A 152 -9.38 14.44 15.19
CA ILE A 152 -9.77 15.57 16.05
C ILE A 152 -11.25 15.95 15.84
N ASN A 153 -11.96 16.18 16.97
CA ASN A 153 -13.33 16.72 17.10
C ASN A 153 -14.50 15.80 16.73
N THR A 154 -14.50 14.56 17.23
CA THR A 154 -15.64 13.64 17.07
C THR A 154 -16.10 13.02 18.40
N HIS A 155 -16.16 13.82 19.47
CA HIS A 155 -16.59 13.33 20.79
C HIS A 155 -17.99 12.69 20.78
N ASP A 156 -18.87 13.07 19.84
CA ASP A 156 -20.24 12.54 19.73
C ASP A 156 -20.64 12.11 18.29
N ALA A 157 -19.72 12.09 17.32
CA ALA A 157 -20.05 11.83 15.91
C ALA A 157 -19.14 10.75 15.30
N THR A 158 -19.65 10.00 14.33
CA THR A 158 -18.83 9.12 13.49
C THR A 158 -17.86 9.96 12.67
N TYR A 159 -16.58 9.58 12.64
CA TYR A 159 -15.57 10.29 11.86
C TYR A 159 -15.67 9.89 10.38
N ASN A 160 -15.90 10.86 9.50
CA ASN A 160 -15.94 10.60 8.07
C ASN A 160 -14.53 10.73 7.47
N VAL A 161 -14.01 9.64 6.89
CA VAL A 161 -12.64 9.58 6.36
C VAL A 161 -12.45 10.48 5.14
N GLU A 162 -13.45 10.60 4.26
CA GLU A 162 -13.40 11.49 3.09
C GLU A 162 -13.20 12.95 3.52
N ARG A 163 -14.00 13.43 4.48
CA ARG A 163 -13.88 14.77 5.05
C ARG A 163 -12.54 14.96 5.78
N GLY A 164 -12.06 13.92 6.48
CA GLY A 164 -10.76 13.92 7.12
C GLY A 164 -9.60 14.09 6.13
N PHE A 165 -9.71 13.39 5.01
CA PHE A 165 -8.77 13.47 3.90
C PHE A 165 -8.78 14.86 3.26
N GLU A 166 -9.96 15.42 2.95
CA GLU A 166 -10.08 16.79 2.42
C GLU A 166 -9.49 17.86 3.36
N ARG A 167 -9.77 17.75 4.66
CA ARG A 167 -9.23 18.64 5.71
C ARG A 167 -7.71 18.70 5.75
N THR A 168 -7.03 17.65 5.33
CA THR A 168 -5.56 17.60 5.27
C THR A 168 -5.00 18.68 4.32
N PHE A 169 -5.78 19.04 3.30
CA PHE A 169 -5.40 19.99 2.26
C PHE A 169 -6.09 21.35 2.39
N GLU A 170 -6.83 21.59 3.49
CA GLU A 170 -7.42 22.89 3.77
C GLU A 170 -6.34 23.94 4.05
N THR A 171 -6.50 25.11 3.42
CA THR A 171 -5.61 26.24 3.64
C THR A 171 -5.92 26.92 4.96
N LYS A 172 -4.89 27.08 5.80
CA LYS A 172 -4.96 27.78 7.09
C LYS A 172 -4.55 29.24 6.91
N SER A 173 -5.24 30.15 7.56
CA SER A 173 -4.94 31.59 7.53
C SER A 173 -4.28 32.05 8.83
N TYR A 174 -3.31 32.95 8.71
CA TYR A 174 -2.60 33.58 9.81
C TYR A 174 -2.97 35.06 9.84
N SER A 175 -3.62 35.49 10.92
CA SER A 175 -4.07 36.87 11.13
C SER A 175 -3.88 37.29 12.59
N GLY A 176 -4.06 38.59 12.86
CA GLY A 176 -3.92 39.15 14.21
C GLY A 176 -2.54 38.87 14.82
N ASP A 177 -2.54 38.31 16.03
CA ASP A 177 -1.30 38.01 16.76
C ASP A 177 -0.47 36.89 16.11
N ASN A 178 -1.08 36.09 15.24
CA ASN A 178 -0.44 34.96 14.55
C ASN A 178 0.16 35.34 13.19
N MET A 179 0.19 36.63 12.82
CA MET A 179 0.80 37.08 11.55
C MET A 179 2.26 36.65 11.42
N VAL A 180 2.63 36.26 10.21
CA VAL A 180 3.97 35.76 9.88
C VAL A 180 4.82 36.86 9.26
N TYR A 181 6.13 36.78 9.45
CA TYR A 181 7.07 37.73 8.84
C TYR A 181 7.32 37.35 7.38
N CYS A 182 7.20 38.32 6.46
CA CYS A 182 7.53 38.14 5.06
C CYS A 182 8.75 39.00 4.72
N ASN A 183 9.82 38.35 4.23
CA ASN A 183 11.09 39.01 3.90
C ASN A 183 10.93 40.06 2.80
N GLU A 184 10.13 39.79 1.77
CA GLU A 184 9.88 40.74 0.68
C GLU A 184 8.99 41.92 1.09
N CYS A 185 8.11 41.74 2.08
CA CYS A 185 7.30 42.82 2.62
C CYS A 185 8.02 43.60 3.73
N GLU A 186 9.12 43.07 4.26
CA GLU A 186 9.88 43.57 5.41
C GLU A 186 9.02 43.84 6.65
N LYS A 187 7.95 43.06 6.84
CA LYS A 187 7.03 43.20 7.98
C LYS A 187 6.24 41.93 8.27
N LYS A 188 5.63 41.89 9.46
CA LYS A 188 4.56 40.94 9.75
C LYS A 188 3.34 41.23 8.89
N THR A 189 2.77 40.18 8.31
CA THR A 189 1.65 40.26 7.38
C THR A 189 0.75 39.05 7.54
N GLU A 190 -0.51 39.21 7.17
CA GLU A 190 -1.40 38.08 6.99
C GLU A 190 -0.85 37.14 5.93
N ALA A 191 -1.08 35.84 6.13
CA ALA A 191 -0.63 34.81 5.23
C ALA A 191 -1.57 33.62 5.22
N THR A 192 -1.43 32.80 4.21
CA THR A 192 -2.11 31.52 4.08
C THR A 192 -1.06 30.42 3.96
N SER A 193 -1.20 29.34 4.72
CA SER A 193 -0.40 28.13 4.58
C SER A 193 -1.29 26.95 4.24
N GLY A 194 -0.91 26.21 3.22
CA GLY A 194 -1.63 25.02 2.79
C GLY A 194 -0.67 23.89 2.47
N CYS A 195 -1.22 22.68 2.42
CA CYS A 195 -0.56 21.50 1.88
C CYS A 195 -1.36 21.05 0.67
N ASP A 196 -0.69 20.57 -0.37
CA ASP A 196 -1.32 19.88 -1.48
C ASP A 196 -0.49 18.67 -1.89
N MET A 197 -1.10 17.74 -2.62
CA MET A 197 -0.40 16.60 -3.19
C MET A 197 0.19 17.01 -4.55
N ASP A 198 1.52 16.96 -4.63
CA ASP A 198 2.30 17.25 -5.83
C ASP A 198 2.45 15.98 -6.68
N THR A 199 2.93 14.90 -6.06
CA THR A 199 3.00 13.57 -6.67
C THR A 199 2.06 12.62 -5.95
N PHE A 200 1.20 11.94 -6.70
CA PHE A 200 0.21 11.00 -6.20
C PHE A 200 0.77 9.56 -6.21
N PRO A 201 0.66 8.79 -5.11
CA PRO A 201 1.09 7.40 -5.09
C PRO A 201 0.10 6.51 -5.85
N GLN A 202 0.57 5.42 -6.47
CA GLN A 202 -0.31 4.42 -7.08
C GLN A 202 -1.14 3.70 -6.00
N ILE A 203 -0.53 3.47 -4.83
CA ILE A 203 -1.18 2.91 -3.65
C ILE A 203 -1.15 3.93 -2.53
N LEU A 204 -2.32 4.50 -2.22
CA LEU A 204 -2.49 5.49 -1.17
C LEU A 204 -2.79 4.80 0.16
N VAL A 205 -1.91 4.99 1.15
CA VAL A 205 -2.11 4.50 2.52
C VAL A 205 -2.50 5.65 3.44
N LEU A 206 -3.67 5.55 4.06
CA LEU A 206 -4.12 6.49 5.08
C LEU A 206 -3.90 5.90 6.46
N LEU A 207 -3.20 6.62 7.33
CA LEU A 207 -3.00 6.26 8.73
C LEU A 207 -3.99 7.01 9.60
N LEU A 208 -4.94 6.31 10.20
CA LEU A 208 -5.87 6.89 11.17
C LEU A 208 -5.15 7.06 12.50
N LYS A 209 -4.80 8.31 12.86
CA LYS A 209 -4.11 8.65 14.11
C LYS A 209 -5.03 8.46 15.32
N ARG A 210 -5.23 7.21 15.72
CA ARG A 210 -6.07 6.84 16.86
C ARG A 210 -5.39 7.02 18.20
N PHE A 211 -4.06 7.07 18.24
CA PHE A 211 -3.32 7.21 19.49
C PHE A 211 -3.03 8.69 19.76
N GLU A 212 -3.64 9.23 20.80
CA GLU A 212 -3.56 10.65 21.13
C GLU A 212 -3.20 10.85 22.62
N LEU A 213 -2.59 11.99 22.91
CA LEU A 213 -2.35 12.45 24.28
C LEU A 213 -3.57 13.24 24.76
N ASP A 214 -4.24 12.78 25.80
CA ASP A 214 -5.22 13.60 26.51
C ASP A 214 -4.48 14.58 27.41
N PHE A 215 -4.52 15.86 27.04
CA PHE A 215 -3.87 16.94 27.79
C PHE A 215 -4.52 17.22 29.16
N ASN A 216 -5.78 16.81 29.38
CA ASN A 216 -6.45 17.00 30.67
C ASN A 216 -5.95 16.00 31.71
N THR A 217 -5.82 14.73 31.31
CA THR A 217 -5.36 13.65 32.18
C THR A 217 -3.84 13.40 32.06
N MET A 218 -3.18 14.06 31.11
CA MET A 218 -1.77 13.86 30.73
C MET A 218 -1.45 12.39 30.43
N SER A 219 -2.40 11.69 29.80
CA SER A 219 -2.31 10.26 29.53
C SER A 219 -2.59 9.94 28.07
N TYR A 220 -1.90 8.93 27.53
CA TYR A 220 -2.16 8.48 26.17
C TYR A 220 -3.38 7.56 26.16
N PHE A 221 -4.24 7.74 25.16
CA PHE A 221 -5.37 6.86 24.90
C PHE A 221 -5.46 6.48 23.42
N LYS A 222 -6.21 5.41 23.14
CA LYS A 222 -6.61 5.05 21.78
C LYS A 222 -8.06 5.49 21.58
N SER A 223 -8.32 6.24 20.52
CA SER A 223 -9.66 6.63 20.10
C SER A 223 -10.42 5.44 19.54
N ASP A 224 -11.50 5.08 20.23
CA ASP A 224 -12.47 4.07 19.82
C ASP A 224 -13.60 4.65 18.93
N CYS A 225 -13.44 5.89 18.46
CA CYS A 225 -14.40 6.55 17.55
C CYS A 225 -14.63 5.67 16.31
N SER A 226 -15.91 5.44 15.99
CA SER A 226 -16.27 4.78 14.72
C SER A 226 -15.88 5.69 13.56
N VAL A 227 -15.28 5.11 12.52
CA VAL A 227 -14.95 5.82 11.28
C VAL A 227 -15.82 5.30 10.15
N ASP A 228 -16.38 6.19 9.34
CA ASP A 228 -17.01 5.86 8.09
C ASP A 228 -15.96 5.92 6.98
N VAL A 229 -15.61 4.74 6.48
CA VAL A 229 -14.63 4.53 5.42
C VAL A 229 -15.36 4.50 4.08
N PRO A 230 -15.11 5.45 3.16
CA PRO A 230 -15.69 5.43 1.83
C PRO A 230 -15.00 4.35 0.98
N TYR A 231 -15.75 3.72 0.08
CA TYR A 231 -15.18 2.77 -0.88
C TYR A 231 -14.29 3.46 -1.92
N THR A 232 -14.60 4.71 -2.27
CA THR A 232 -13.79 5.52 -3.19
C THR A 232 -13.36 6.84 -2.57
N LEU A 233 -12.16 7.29 -2.91
CA LEU A 233 -11.67 8.64 -2.61
C LEU A 233 -11.29 9.33 -3.91
N GLU A 234 -11.41 10.65 -3.94
CA GLU A 234 -11.06 11.47 -5.09
C GLU A 234 -10.28 12.70 -4.63
N LYS A 235 -9.23 13.05 -5.38
CA LYS A 235 -8.48 14.29 -5.17
C LYS A 235 -7.92 14.75 -6.50
N LYS A 236 -8.32 15.95 -6.92
CA LYS A 236 -8.03 16.49 -8.27
C LYS A 236 -8.52 15.47 -9.32
N ASP A 237 -7.65 15.08 -10.25
CA ASP A 237 -7.98 14.15 -11.34
C ASP A 237 -7.66 12.68 -10.99
N LYS A 238 -7.36 12.39 -9.71
CA LYS A 238 -7.02 11.04 -9.23
C LYS A 238 -8.17 10.46 -8.42
N LYS A 239 -8.60 9.27 -8.82
CA LYS A 239 -9.61 8.49 -8.12
C LYS A 239 -9.00 7.20 -7.58
N TYR A 240 -9.40 6.84 -6.38
CA TYR A 240 -8.87 5.71 -5.64
C TYR A 240 -10.01 4.81 -5.17
N SER A 241 -9.82 3.50 -5.21
CA SER A 241 -10.74 2.50 -4.64
C SER A 241 -10.09 1.77 -3.48
N LEU A 242 -10.82 1.64 -2.37
CA LEU A 242 -10.38 0.89 -1.20
C LEU A 242 -10.27 -0.60 -1.57
N TYR A 243 -9.13 -1.21 -1.23
CA TYR A 243 -8.94 -2.65 -1.37
C TYR A 243 -8.38 -3.32 -0.11
N GLY A 244 -8.00 -2.54 0.90
CA GLY A 244 -7.47 -3.11 2.13
C GLY A 244 -7.65 -2.24 3.36
N MET A 245 -7.79 -2.88 4.50
CA MET A 245 -7.78 -2.26 5.82
C MET A 245 -6.93 -3.10 6.76
N VAL A 246 -6.03 -2.46 7.51
CA VAL A 246 -5.42 -3.09 8.69
C VAL A 246 -6.22 -2.62 9.90
N ASN A 247 -6.72 -3.56 10.69
CA ASN A 247 -7.49 -3.31 11.89
C ASN A 247 -6.61 -3.49 13.12
N HIS A 248 -6.86 -2.70 14.17
CA HIS A 248 -6.21 -2.84 15.46
C HIS A 248 -7.25 -2.97 16.58
N TYR A 249 -7.24 -4.11 17.27
CA TYR A 249 -8.07 -4.39 18.43
C TYR A 249 -7.25 -4.25 19.71
N GLY A 250 -7.84 -3.74 20.80
CA GLY A 250 -7.13 -3.50 22.05
C GLY A 250 -6.62 -2.07 22.19
N SER A 251 -5.57 -1.88 22.99
CA SER A 251 -5.13 -0.59 23.55
C SER A 251 -3.67 -0.28 23.26
N LEU A 252 -3.19 0.87 23.74
CA LEU A 252 -1.77 1.27 23.69
C LEU A 252 -0.80 0.28 24.32
N ARG A 253 -1.23 -0.47 25.33
CA ARG A 253 -0.35 -1.38 26.09
C ARG A 253 -0.31 -2.79 25.53
N GLY A 254 -1.11 -3.05 24.50
CA GLY A 254 -1.36 -4.38 23.99
C GLY A 254 -2.59 -4.41 23.10
N GLY A 255 -2.43 -4.96 21.91
CA GLY A 255 -3.50 -5.20 20.98
C GLY A 255 -3.23 -6.33 20.00
N HIS A 256 -4.08 -6.44 18.99
CA HIS A 256 -4.00 -7.46 17.96
C HIS A 256 -4.34 -6.84 16.61
N TYR A 257 -3.52 -7.12 15.62
CA TYR A 257 -3.71 -6.65 14.25
C TYR A 257 -4.32 -7.75 13.38
N THR A 258 -5.27 -7.37 12.54
CA THR A 258 -5.78 -8.21 11.44
C THR A 258 -5.81 -7.40 10.16
N ALA A 259 -5.88 -8.05 9.01
CA ALA A 259 -6.06 -7.38 7.72
C ALA A 259 -7.37 -7.83 7.06
N THR A 260 -8.18 -6.89 6.58
CA THR A 260 -9.36 -7.16 5.77
C THR A 260 -9.06 -6.67 4.35
N LEU A 261 -8.95 -7.58 3.38
CA LEU A 261 -8.43 -7.27 2.04
C LEU A 261 -9.35 -7.82 0.96
N LEU A 262 -9.50 -7.06 -0.12
CA LEU A 262 -10.21 -7.45 -1.34
C LEU A 262 -9.31 -8.33 -2.20
N SER A 263 -9.74 -9.56 -2.45
CA SER A 263 -9.04 -10.48 -3.33
C SER A 263 -9.06 -10.01 -4.77
N ASN A 264 -7.89 -10.05 -5.42
CA ASN A 264 -7.79 -9.76 -6.85
C ASN A 264 -8.41 -10.89 -7.71
N GLU A 265 -8.53 -12.11 -7.17
CA GLU A 265 -8.90 -13.34 -7.88
C GLU A 265 -10.42 -13.50 -8.02
N ASP A 266 -11.16 -13.41 -6.91
CA ASP A 266 -12.61 -13.64 -6.90
C ASP A 266 -13.42 -12.36 -6.58
N LYS A 267 -12.74 -11.23 -6.38
CA LYS A 267 -13.32 -9.93 -5.99
C LYS A 267 -14.13 -10.01 -4.69
N THR A 268 -13.79 -10.93 -3.78
CA THR A 268 -14.37 -10.99 -2.45
C THR A 268 -13.42 -10.46 -1.38
N TRP A 269 -13.97 -9.86 -0.32
CA TRP A 269 -13.20 -9.49 0.86
C TRP A 269 -12.94 -10.70 1.77
N TYR A 270 -11.72 -10.76 2.30
CA TYR A 270 -11.26 -11.77 3.25
C TYR A 270 -10.67 -11.09 4.49
N GLU A 271 -10.90 -11.70 5.65
CA GLU A 271 -10.22 -11.35 6.89
C GLU A 271 -9.05 -12.30 7.13
N PHE A 272 -7.87 -11.74 7.25
CA PHE A 272 -6.60 -12.39 7.56
C PHE A 272 -6.26 -12.09 9.01
N ASN A 273 -6.33 -13.13 9.84
CA ASN A 273 -6.00 -13.10 11.26
C ASN A 273 -4.92 -14.16 11.50
N ASP A 274 -3.67 -13.77 11.30
CA ASP A 274 -2.51 -14.66 11.30
C ASP A 274 -2.75 -15.87 10.38
N GLU A 275 -2.83 -17.08 10.95
CA GLU A 275 -3.03 -18.34 10.23
C GLU A 275 -4.47 -18.56 9.77
N ALA A 276 -5.42 -17.84 10.35
CA ALA A 276 -6.84 -17.97 10.05
C ALA A 276 -7.21 -16.98 8.95
N VAL A 277 -7.79 -17.52 7.87
CA VAL A 277 -8.30 -16.71 6.76
C VAL A 277 -9.75 -17.06 6.56
N ASN A 278 -10.62 -16.06 6.73
CA ASN A 278 -12.06 -16.22 6.63
C ASN A 278 -12.60 -15.33 5.52
N LYS A 279 -13.52 -15.87 4.71
CA LYS A 279 -14.28 -15.07 3.76
C LYS A 279 -15.21 -14.15 4.55
N VAL A 280 -15.23 -12.85 4.23
CA VAL A 280 -16.16 -11.91 4.87
C VAL A 280 -17.55 -12.17 4.30
N GLU A 281 -18.51 -12.56 5.14
CA GLU A 281 -19.88 -12.86 4.68
C GLU A 281 -20.63 -11.59 4.28
N GLU A 282 -20.53 -10.54 5.09
CA GLU A 282 -21.19 -9.27 4.84
C GLU A 282 -20.26 -8.29 4.11
N GLN A 283 -20.48 -8.18 2.80
CA GLN A 283 -19.81 -7.23 1.91
C GLN A 283 -20.45 -5.84 2.03
N SER A 284 -20.36 -5.24 3.22
CA SER A 284 -21.01 -3.96 3.59
C SER A 284 -20.80 -2.83 2.57
N PHE A 285 -19.59 -2.71 2.01
CA PHE A 285 -19.24 -1.74 0.95
C PHE A 285 -20.13 -1.84 -0.30
N ALA A 286 -20.58 -3.04 -0.66
CA ALA A 286 -21.40 -3.27 -1.85
C ALA A 286 -22.83 -2.72 -1.72
N LYS A 287 -23.30 -2.46 -0.49
CA LYS A 287 -24.66 -1.97 -0.21
C LYS A 287 -24.73 -0.45 -0.07
N THR A 288 -23.79 0.13 0.68
CA THR A 288 -23.84 1.53 1.13
C THR A 288 -22.73 2.40 0.54
N GLY A 289 -21.71 1.81 -0.09
CA GLY A 289 -20.52 2.53 -0.55
C GLY A 289 -19.61 3.02 0.60
N THR A 290 -20.00 2.77 1.85
CA THR A 290 -19.28 3.14 3.06
C THR A 290 -19.29 2.00 4.07
N TYR A 291 -18.23 1.90 4.87
CA TYR A 291 -18.10 0.91 5.94
C TYR A 291 -17.76 1.59 7.25
N SER A 292 -18.58 1.35 8.28
CA SER A 292 -18.32 1.88 9.62
C SER A 292 -17.44 0.92 10.41
N SER A 293 -16.36 1.41 10.98
CA SER A 293 -15.41 0.60 11.76
C SER A 293 -14.81 1.38 12.92
N SER A 294 -14.79 0.79 14.11
CA SER A 294 -14.04 1.30 15.26
C SER A 294 -12.60 0.75 15.34
N SER A 295 -12.28 -0.28 14.54
CA SER A 295 -10.99 -0.98 14.59
C SER A 295 -10.05 -0.60 13.44
N ALA A 296 -10.56 -0.04 12.33
CA ALA A 296 -9.75 0.32 11.18
C ALA A 296 -8.61 1.27 11.58
N TYR A 297 -7.37 0.92 11.22
CA TYR A 297 -6.16 1.63 11.62
C TYR A 297 -5.39 2.16 10.40
N LEU A 298 -5.08 1.29 9.44
CA LEU A 298 -4.60 1.68 8.11
C LEU A 298 -5.69 1.42 7.09
N LEU A 299 -5.85 2.34 6.16
CA LEU A 299 -6.72 2.19 4.99
C LEU A 299 -5.84 2.21 3.74
N VAL A 300 -6.05 1.25 2.86
CA VAL A 300 -5.21 1.05 1.68
C VAL A 300 -6.08 1.15 0.43
N TYR A 301 -5.80 2.18 -0.37
CA TYR A 301 -6.52 2.47 -1.58
C TYR A 301 -5.61 2.32 -2.81
N ARG A 302 -6.19 1.88 -3.92
CA ARG A 302 -5.52 1.71 -5.21
C ARG A 302 -6.04 2.74 -6.19
N GLU A 303 -5.15 3.39 -6.93
CA GLU A 303 -5.51 4.29 -8.02
C GLU A 303 -6.34 3.54 -9.09
N ILE A 304 -7.46 4.15 -9.49
CA ILE A 304 -8.29 3.65 -10.57
C ILE A 304 -7.76 4.23 -11.87
N VAL A 305 -7.04 3.42 -12.65
CA VAL A 305 -6.60 3.79 -13.99
C VAL A 305 -7.79 3.64 -14.93
N MET A 306 -8.24 4.74 -15.53
CA MET A 306 -9.26 4.70 -16.59
C MET A 306 -8.64 4.06 -17.84
N GLU A 307 -9.37 3.18 -18.53
CA GLU A 307 -8.86 2.42 -19.69
C GLU A 307 -8.31 3.32 -20.82
N ASP A 308 -8.73 4.59 -20.88
CA ASP A 308 -8.27 5.58 -21.86
C ASP A 308 -6.82 6.07 -21.62
N ASP A 309 -6.26 5.84 -20.42
CA ASP A 309 -4.91 6.30 -20.03
C ASP A 309 -3.82 5.22 -20.20
N LEU A 310 -4.19 4.00 -20.62
CA LEU A 310 -3.21 2.94 -20.88
C LEU A 310 -2.49 3.20 -22.22
N PRO A 311 -1.15 3.20 -22.26
CA PRO A 311 -0.43 3.28 -23.52
C PRO A 311 -0.79 2.07 -24.39
N ASN A 312 -1.48 2.34 -25.50
CA ASN A 312 -1.92 1.35 -26.48
C ASN A 312 -0.71 0.47 -26.89
N PRO A 313 -0.75 -0.85 -26.69
CA PRO A 313 0.33 -1.73 -27.10
C PRO A 313 0.39 -1.74 -28.63
N LYS A 314 1.23 -0.86 -29.19
CA LYS A 314 1.45 -0.81 -30.63
C LYS A 314 1.97 -2.17 -31.09
N THR A 315 1.16 -2.76 -31.94
CA THR A 315 1.38 -3.94 -32.75
C THR A 315 2.72 -3.83 -33.48
N ASN A 316 3.73 -4.57 -33.04
CA ASN A 316 4.86 -4.92 -33.90
C ASN A 316 4.33 -5.93 -34.95
N LYS A 317 3.79 -5.41 -36.05
CA LYS A 317 3.65 -6.19 -37.27
C LYS A 317 5.06 -6.44 -37.79
N ILE A 318 5.51 -7.68 -37.68
CA ILE A 318 6.63 -8.21 -38.44
C ILE A 318 6.12 -8.28 -39.89
N GLU A 319 6.58 -7.37 -40.74
CA GLU A 319 6.42 -7.49 -42.19
C GLU A 319 7.33 -8.63 -42.66
N VAL A 320 6.71 -9.72 -43.11
CA VAL A 320 7.37 -10.80 -43.84
C VAL A 320 7.42 -10.34 -45.29
N GLU A 321 8.61 -9.96 -45.78
CA GLU A 321 8.83 -9.78 -47.21
C GLU A 321 8.86 -11.16 -47.87
N GLU A 322 7.92 -11.39 -48.79
CA GLU A 322 7.87 -12.55 -49.67
C GLU A 322 8.94 -12.44 -50.76
N ASP A 323 9.65 -13.54 -50.94
CA ASP A 323 10.79 -13.75 -51.84
C ASP A 323 10.27 -14.07 -53.25
N GLU A 324 10.40 -13.14 -54.21
CA GLU A 324 10.24 -13.42 -55.64
C GLU A 324 11.59 -13.53 -56.35
N THR A 325 11.91 -14.77 -56.70
CA THR A 325 13.03 -15.15 -57.57
C THR A 325 12.76 -14.78 -59.03
N THR A 326 13.78 -14.30 -59.76
CA THR A 326 14.23 -14.88 -61.06
C THR A 326 15.43 -14.13 -61.70
N LYS A 327 16.51 -14.89 -61.97
CA LYS A 327 17.35 -15.00 -63.21
C LYS A 327 17.86 -13.70 -63.90
N ASP A 328 19.09 -13.52 -64.40
CA ASP A 328 20.21 -14.38 -64.81
C ASP A 328 21.45 -13.50 -65.15
N LYS A 329 22.65 -14.10 -65.06
CA LYS A 329 23.91 -13.91 -65.84
C LYS A 329 24.84 -12.65 -65.82
N ASP A 330 26.10 -12.99 -65.50
CA ASP A 330 27.40 -12.62 -66.12
C ASP A 330 27.94 -11.17 -66.08
N ARG A 331 28.98 -10.94 -65.23
CA ARG A 331 30.38 -10.61 -65.62
C ARG A 331 31.26 -10.17 -64.43
N GLN A 332 32.53 -10.55 -64.49
CA GLN A 332 33.64 -10.24 -63.55
C GLN A 332 34.16 -8.78 -63.64
N PRO A 333 35.04 -8.32 -62.70
CA PRO A 333 35.05 -6.97 -62.12
C PRO A 333 35.99 -5.97 -62.83
N PRO A 334 36.02 -4.67 -62.44
CA PRO A 334 37.13 -4.23 -61.57
C PRO A 334 36.89 -3.00 -60.65
N SER A 335 37.83 -2.87 -59.70
CA SER A 335 38.47 -1.64 -59.17
C SER A 335 37.81 -0.79 -58.07
N ASN A 336 38.45 -0.88 -56.90
CA ASN A 336 38.79 0.17 -55.93
C ASN A 336 38.25 1.59 -56.19
N ARG A 337 37.51 2.12 -55.19
CA ARG A 337 37.82 3.43 -54.59
C ARG A 337 37.10 3.64 -53.23
N PHE A 338 37.94 3.73 -52.20
CA PHE A 338 37.85 4.59 -51.03
C PHE A 338 36.65 4.53 -50.07
N PHE A 339 36.99 4.03 -48.88
CA PHE A 339 36.36 4.23 -47.58
C PHE A 339 35.89 5.68 -47.32
N GLY A 340 34.68 5.80 -46.77
CA GLY A 340 34.12 7.04 -46.24
C GLY A 340 33.00 6.80 -45.23
N ILE A 341 33.23 5.98 -44.21
CA ILE A 341 32.31 5.84 -43.07
C ILE A 341 32.57 7.03 -42.13
N LYS A 342 31.67 8.02 -42.12
CA LYS A 342 31.58 8.98 -41.01
C LYS A 342 30.80 8.35 -39.88
N ARG A 343 31.54 7.84 -38.89
CA ARG A 343 31.11 7.75 -37.49
C ARG A 343 31.02 9.17 -36.91
N ASN A 344 29.91 9.49 -36.26
CA ASN A 344 29.85 10.45 -35.14
C ASN A 344 28.98 9.77 -34.08
N HIS A 345 29.56 9.08 -33.10
CA HIS A 345 30.03 9.61 -31.82
C HIS A 345 28.91 10.09 -30.89
N ILE A 346 28.35 9.09 -30.20
CA ILE A 346 28.08 9.07 -28.76
C ILE A 346 29.31 9.63 -28.02
N TYR A 347 29.11 10.58 -27.09
CA TYR A 347 29.68 10.61 -25.73
C TYR A 347 29.42 11.95 -25.00
N ILE A 348 29.18 11.81 -23.68
CA ILE A 348 29.33 12.76 -22.55
C ILE A 348 28.06 13.48 -22.05
N ALA A 349 27.49 12.90 -20.98
CA ALA A 349 27.02 13.64 -19.80
C ALA A 349 27.05 12.71 -18.56
N LEU A 350 28.25 12.32 -18.12
CA LEU A 350 28.51 11.77 -16.78
C LEU A 350 29.40 12.79 -16.07
N GLY A 351 28.82 13.60 -15.19
CA GLY A 351 29.55 14.66 -14.52
C GLY A 351 28.68 15.55 -13.63
N ALA A 352 27.97 14.96 -12.66
CA ALA A 352 27.29 15.75 -11.62
C ALA A 352 27.06 15.01 -10.28
N ILE A 353 27.69 13.85 -10.01
CA ILE A 353 27.48 13.11 -8.75
C ILE A 353 28.76 13.01 -7.89
N ALA A 354 29.92 13.47 -8.37
CA ALA A 354 31.19 13.35 -7.63
C ALA A 354 31.52 14.52 -6.67
N SER A 355 30.69 15.56 -6.57
CA SER A 355 31.05 16.78 -5.81
C SER A 355 30.38 16.90 -4.43
N ILE A 356 29.50 15.98 -4.04
CA ILE A 356 28.81 16.04 -2.74
C ILE A 356 29.48 15.11 -1.69
N VAL A 357 30.26 14.12 -2.12
CA VAL A 357 30.90 13.17 -1.19
C VAL A 357 32.20 13.70 -0.56
N ILE A 358 32.87 14.69 -1.16
CA ILE A 358 34.14 15.24 -0.64
C ILE A 358 33.93 16.33 0.44
N VAL A 359 32.76 16.97 0.50
CA VAL A 359 32.50 18.05 1.48
C VAL A 359 32.20 17.48 2.88
N ILE A 360 31.71 16.25 3.00
CA ILE A 360 31.35 15.65 4.30
C ILE A 360 32.57 15.05 5.03
N SER A 361 33.62 14.61 4.31
CA SER A 361 34.82 14.05 4.95
C SER A 361 35.78 15.10 5.52
N VAL A 362 35.73 16.35 5.07
CA VAL A 362 36.60 17.43 5.58
C VAL A 362 36.01 18.09 6.83
N VAL A 363 34.68 18.16 6.95
CA VAL A 363 34.02 18.74 8.14
C VAL A 363 34.10 17.82 9.36
N LEU A 364 34.14 16.49 9.18
CA LEU A 364 34.29 15.54 10.29
C LEU A 364 35.73 15.43 10.85
N ALA A 365 36.74 15.88 10.10
CA ALA A 365 38.13 15.80 10.53
C ALA A 365 38.59 16.99 11.40
N THR A 366 37.86 18.12 11.37
CA THR A 366 38.17 19.33 12.16
C THR A 366 37.46 19.41 13.51
N THR A 367 36.51 18.53 13.81
CA THR A 367 35.78 18.51 15.10
C THR A 367 36.28 17.47 16.10
N LEU A 368 37.35 16.73 15.79
CA LEU A 368 37.98 15.74 16.70
C LEU A 368 39.40 16.12 17.15
N LYS A 369 39.83 17.36 16.92
CA LYS A 369 41.03 17.94 17.54
C LYS A 369 40.73 19.37 17.99
N ASN A 370 39.95 19.47 19.06
CA ASN A 370 40.02 20.54 20.08
C ASN A 370 39.25 20.11 21.31
#